data_AF-A0A821Y5F5-F1
#
_entry.id   AF-A0A821Y5F5-F1
#
_cell.length_a   1.000
_cell.length_b   1.000
_cell.length_c   1.000
_cell.angle_alpha   90.00
_cell.angle_beta   90.00
_cell.angle_gamma   90.00
#
_symmetry.space_group_name_H-M   'P 1'
#
loop_
_entity.id
_entity.type
_entity.pdbx_description
1 polymer ?
#
loop_
_entity_poly.entity_id
_entity_poly.type
_entity_poly.pdbx_seq_one_letter_code
_entity_poly.pdbx_strand_id
1 'polypeptide(L)'
;MNRKIQKLDETVVNRIAAGEIVVRPCAAIKELVENSLDAGAHIIQIHVKQGGLKSIEIRDDGCGISKVDLPLVCQRFATSKLKNFDDLYHLNTYGFRGEALASLSYAGHVKIISKIPESPCAYICEYEDEKIRPSTSIKPCAGTNGTLIIIEDLFYNNPIRLKMMKSASEEYTRMVDCVMKMALRNTHVSFSLKRDQQIEPDVHTNGKETTTILQNMKMLYGADMVKDMYETIINTDDTPYKFQCKAYFTGTQYSCSSKNSSNSMTFILFINGRLVDCQPLKKSIQQMYAVLVNKQISPFVYLDLIMDPTTLDVNIHPSKNEVRFLHADQIIVSIVQAIERIIVAKSAKQTTTTTQLTFHMVCLFIHLVFFLNQRICYNL
;
A
#
# COMPACT_ATOMS: atom_id res chain seq x y z
N MET A 1 -20.96 2.68 39.50
CA MET A 1 -21.07 3.25 38.14
C MET A 1 -22.45 2.92 37.62
N ASN A 2 -23.37 3.88 37.56
CA ASN A 2 -24.75 3.65 37.13
C ASN A 2 -25.03 4.47 35.85
N ARG A 3 -24.28 4.19 34.77
CA ARG A 3 -24.54 4.79 33.46
C ARG A 3 -25.48 3.88 32.69
N LYS A 4 -26.68 4.37 32.39
CA LYS A 4 -27.62 3.68 31.48
C LYS A 4 -27.04 3.73 30.06
N ILE A 5 -27.20 2.64 29.31
CA ILE A 5 -26.81 2.57 27.90
C ILE A 5 -27.65 3.60 27.11
N GLN A 6 -26.99 4.44 26.32
CA GLN A 6 -27.61 5.48 25.48
C GLN A 6 -27.01 5.45 24.08
N LYS A 7 -27.81 5.78 23.07
CA LYS A 7 -27.33 5.95 21.70
C LYS A 7 -26.45 7.21 21.63
N LEU A 8 -25.27 7.09 21.02
CA LEU A 8 -24.41 8.23 20.75
C LEU A 8 -25.00 9.10 19.63
N ASP A 9 -24.71 10.39 19.69
CA ASP A 9 -24.97 11.31 18.58
C ASP A 9 -24.17 10.89 17.34
N GLU A 10 -24.77 11.00 16.15
CA GLU A 10 -24.14 10.58 14.90
C GLU A 10 -22.83 11.30 14.62
N THR A 11 -22.71 12.57 15.02
CA THR A 11 -21.46 13.34 14.87
C THR A 11 -20.34 12.75 15.70
N VAL A 12 -20.66 12.22 16.89
CA VAL A 12 -19.69 11.56 17.77
C VAL A 12 -19.26 10.23 17.17
N VAL A 13 -20.22 9.42 16.68
CA VAL A 13 -19.94 8.14 16.02
C VAL A 13 -19.02 8.35 14.81
N ASN A 14 -19.34 9.32 13.97
CA ASN A 14 -18.59 9.57 12.75
C ASN A 14 -17.18 10.09 13.03
N ARG A 15 -17.00 10.96 14.03
CA ARG A 15 -15.67 11.44 14.45
C ARG A 15 -14.80 10.31 15.03
N ILE A 16 -15.41 9.37 15.77
CA ILE A 16 -14.69 8.20 16.29
C ILE A 16 -14.21 7.34 15.12
N ALA A 17 -15.12 6.98 14.20
CA ALA A 17 -14.80 6.13 13.06
C ALA A 17 -13.82 6.80 12.08
N ALA A 18 -13.87 8.12 11.90
CA ALA A 18 -12.89 8.86 11.09
C ALA A 18 -11.46 8.70 11.63
N GLY A 19 -11.30 8.66 12.96
CA GLY A 19 -10.03 8.43 13.64
C GLY A 19 -9.49 7.00 13.56
N GLU A 20 -10.30 6.03 13.14
CA GLU A 20 -9.91 4.64 12.88
C GLU A 20 -9.50 4.42 11.42
N ILE A 21 -10.15 5.13 10.50
CA ILE A 21 -9.87 5.05 9.07
C ILE A 21 -8.62 5.87 8.71
N VAL A 22 -8.56 7.13 9.16
CA VAL A 22 -7.42 8.02 8.90
C VAL A 22 -6.57 8.14 10.15
N VAL A 23 -5.71 7.14 10.36
CA VAL A 23 -4.85 7.10 11.56
C VAL A 23 -3.66 8.06 11.45
N ARG A 24 -3.13 8.30 10.23
CA ARG A 24 -1.93 9.10 9.95
C ARG A 24 -1.98 9.72 8.53
N PRO A 25 -1.14 10.73 8.22
CA PRO A 25 -1.05 11.33 6.88
C PRO A 25 -0.80 10.32 5.75
N CYS A 26 0.03 9.30 6.00
CA CYS A 26 0.31 8.23 5.04
C CYS A 26 -0.94 7.43 4.64
N ALA A 27 -1.88 7.20 5.58
CA ALA A 27 -3.15 6.53 5.28
C ALA A 27 -4.03 7.40 4.37
N ALA A 28 -4.04 8.72 4.58
CA ALA A 28 -4.74 9.65 3.70
C ALA A 28 -4.18 9.61 2.27
N ILE A 29 -2.85 9.64 2.10
CA ILE A 29 -2.22 9.49 0.78
C ILE A 29 -2.60 8.18 0.12
N LYS A 30 -2.51 7.05 0.85
CA LYS A 30 -2.85 5.74 0.29
C LYS A 30 -4.27 5.73 -0.29
N GLU A 31 -5.25 6.17 0.50
CA GLU A 31 -6.66 6.20 0.07
C GLU A 31 -6.92 7.14 -1.11
N LEU A 32 -6.29 8.32 -1.12
CA LEU A 32 -6.45 9.28 -2.21
C LEU A 32 -5.79 8.80 -3.51
N VAL A 33 -4.59 8.21 -3.42
CA VAL A 33 -3.92 7.63 -4.59
C VAL A 33 -4.70 6.43 -5.11
N GLU A 34 -5.22 5.56 -4.23
CA GLU A 34 -6.13 4.47 -4.61
C GLU A 34 -7.37 4.99 -5.36
N ASN A 35 -7.94 6.13 -4.91
CA ASN A 35 -9.06 6.76 -5.61
C ASN A 35 -8.68 7.30 -6.99
N SER A 36 -7.49 7.90 -7.15
CA SER A 36 -7.00 8.35 -8.45
C SER A 36 -6.75 7.17 -9.40
N LEU A 37 -6.22 6.05 -8.90
CA LEU A 37 -6.05 4.81 -9.69
C LEU A 37 -7.40 4.23 -10.11
N ASP A 38 -8.37 4.16 -9.20
CA ASP A 38 -9.73 3.71 -9.52
C ASP A 38 -10.45 4.64 -10.53
N ALA A 39 -10.06 5.92 -10.59
CA ALA A 39 -10.56 6.88 -11.58
C ALA A 39 -9.86 6.76 -12.95
N GLY A 40 -8.94 5.81 -13.12
CA GLY A 40 -8.21 5.56 -14.35
C GLY A 40 -7.12 6.59 -14.66
N ALA A 41 -6.54 7.22 -13.62
CA ALA A 41 -5.49 8.21 -13.81
C ALA A 41 -4.20 7.61 -14.38
N HIS A 42 -3.56 8.33 -15.30
CA HIS A 42 -2.24 8.04 -15.84
C HIS A 42 -1.14 8.92 -15.23
N ILE A 43 -1.51 10.03 -14.61
CA ILE A 43 -0.59 10.96 -13.96
C ILE A 43 -1.14 11.28 -12.57
N ILE A 44 -0.33 11.03 -11.54
CA ILE A 44 -0.65 11.34 -10.14
C ILE A 44 0.47 12.20 -9.55
N GLN A 45 0.14 13.44 -9.21
CA GLN A 45 1.05 14.43 -8.64
C GLN A 45 0.67 14.72 -7.19
N ILE A 46 1.64 14.62 -6.30
CA ILE A 46 1.44 14.71 -4.86
C ILE A 46 2.36 15.80 -4.30
N HIS A 47 1.79 16.76 -3.58
CA HIS A 47 2.51 17.84 -2.91
C HIS A 47 2.18 17.84 -1.43
N VAL A 48 3.22 17.91 -0.60
CA VAL A 48 3.08 17.71 0.85
C VAL A 48 3.78 18.82 1.62
N LYS A 49 3.05 19.42 2.57
CA LYS A 49 3.58 20.44 3.49
C LYS A 49 3.62 19.91 4.92
N GLN A 50 4.73 20.14 5.62
CA GLN A 50 4.96 19.69 7.01
C GLN A 50 4.57 18.22 7.27
N GLY A 51 5.04 17.30 6.41
CA GLY A 51 4.75 15.86 6.58
C GLY A 51 3.28 15.49 6.43
N GLY A 52 2.50 16.33 5.73
CA GLY A 52 1.07 16.13 5.47
C GLY A 52 0.16 16.59 6.59
N LEU A 53 0.71 17.13 7.69
CA LEU A 53 -0.08 17.71 8.77
C LEU A 53 -0.64 19.07 8.39
N LYS A 54 0.13 19.87 7.63
CA LYS A 54 -0.33 21.20 7.19
C LYS A 54 -1.16 21.13 5.91
N SER A 55 -0.65 20.42 4.90
CA SER A 55 -1.38 20.23 3.64
C SER A 55 -0.92 18.97 2.92
N ILE A 56 -1.89 18.27 2.31
CA ILE A 56 -1.70 17.19 1.33
C ILE A 56 -2.50 17.58 0.10
N GLU A 57 -1.83 17.70 -1.05
CA GLU A 57 -2.46 17.97 -2.33
C GLU A 57 -2.20 16.80 -3.27
N ILE A 58 -3.25 16.21 -3.83
CA ILE A 58 -3.17 15.13 -4.82
C ILE A 58 -3.94 15.57 -6.06
N ARG A 59 -3.24 15.62 -7.19
CA ARG A 59 -3.78 15.91 -8.50
C ARG A 59 -3.68 14.67 -9.38
N ASP A 60 -4.76 14.34 -10.05
CA ASP A 60 -4.81 13.31 -11.07
C ASP A 60 -5.44 13.81 -12.38
N ASP A 61 -5.25 13.04 -13.44
CA ASP A 61 -5.85 13.21 -14.76
C ASP A 61 -6.94 12.17 -15.05
N GLY A 62 -7.57 11.60 -14.01
CA GLY A 62 -8.61 10.59 -14.14
C GLY A 62 -9.92 11.12 -14.72
N CYS A 63 -10.98 10.32 -14.62
CA CYS A 63 -12.29 10.66 -15.18
C CYS A 63 -12.97 11.91 -14.57
N GLY A 64 -12.51 12.36 -13.40
CA GLY A 64 -13.12 13.46 -12.66
C GLY A 64 -14.42 13.07 -11.92
N ILE A 65 -14.98 14.04 -11.22
CA ILE A 65 -16.22 13.94 -10.43
C ILE A 65 -17.23 14.92 -11.03
N SER A 66 -18.44 14.44 -11.33
CA SER A 66 -19.49 15.27 -11.89
C SER A 66 -19.98 16.30 -10.87
N LYS A 67 -20.41 17.47 -11.37
CA LYS A 67 -20.98 18.55 -10.53
C LYS A 67 -22.12 18.05 -9.65
N VAL A 68 -22.95 17.14 -10.17
CA VAL A 68 -24.13 16.61 -9.45
C VAL A 68 -23.75 15.66 -8.31
N ASP A 69 -22.55 15.07 -8.35
CA ASP A 69 -22.06 14.12 -7.35
C ASP A 69 -21.22 14.80 -6.27
N LEU A 70 -20.77 16.04 -6.49
CA LEU A 70 -20.01 16.81 -5.49
C LEU A 70 -20.70 16.91 -4.13
N PRO A 71 -22.04 17.03 -4.01
CA PRO A 71 -22.71 16.98 -2.70
C PRO A 71 -22.62 15.63 -1.99
N LEU A 72 -22.39 14.53 -2.72
CA LEU A 72 -22.36 13.15 -2.22
C LEU A 72 -20.95 12.65 -1.92
N VAL A 73 -19.92 13.21 -2.57
CA VAL A 73 -18.55 12.65 -2.55
C VAL A 73 -17.92 12.51 -1.15
N CYS A 74 -18.29 13.40 -0.22
CA CYS A 74 -17.81 13.37 1.17
C CYS A 74 -18.84 12.79 2.16
N GLN A 75 -19.99 12.30 1.67
CA GLN A 75 -20.96 11.62 2.52
C GLN A 75 -20.54 10.17 2.76
N ARG A 76 -20.76 9.67 3.98
CA ARG A 76 -20.54 8.25 4.29
C ARG A 76 -21.41 7.34 3.43
N PHE A 77 -20.83 6.20 3.05
CA PHE A 77 -21.48 5.14 2.29
C PHE A 77 -21.91 5.55 0.87
N ALA A 78 -21.45 6.70 0.38
CA ALA A 78 -21.61 7.11 -1.00
C ALA A 78 -20.44 6.56 -1.83
N THR A 79 -20.71 5.63 -2.74
CA THR A 79 -19.69 5.08 -3.65
C THR A 79 -20.27 4.77 -5.02
N SER A 80 -19.44 4.91 -6.05
CA SER A 80 -19.73 4.45 -7.41
C SER A 80 -19.24 3.02 -7.69
N LYS A 81 -18.56 2.40 -6.72
CA LYS A 81 -17.77 1.16 -6.92
C LYS A 81 -18.50 -0.12 -6.49
N LEU A 82 -19.58 -0.01 -5.71
CA LEU A 82 -20.42 -1.12 -5.27
C LEU A 82 -21.90 -0.73 -5.43
N LYS A 83 -22.73 -1.68 -5.88
CA LYS A 83 -24.20 -1.54 -5.89
C LYS A 83 -24.85 -2.57 -4.98
N ASN A 84 -24.37 -3.81 -5.01
CA ASN A 84 -24.90 -4.95 -4.27
C ASN A 84 -23.83 -5.58 -3.36
N PHE A 85 -24.25 -6.34 -2.35
CA PHE A 85 -23.32 -7.04 -1.46
C PHE A 85 -22.45 -8.06 -2.22
N ASP A 86 -23.02 -8.72 -3.25
CA ASP A 86 -22.30 -9.72 -4.04
C ASP A 86 -21.13 -9.12 -4.85
N ASP A 87 -21.17 -7.82 -5.14
CA ASP A 87 -20.07 -7.12 -5.82
C ASP A 87 -18.78 -7.16 -4.96
N LEU A 88 -18.90 -7.36 -3.64
CA LEU A 88 -17.76 -7.49 -2.72
C LEU A 88 -16.86 -8.68 -3.09
N TYR A 89 -17.43 -9.77 -3.61
CA TYR A 89 -16.70 -10.98 -4.00
C TYR A 89 -16.01 -10.86 -5.37
N HIS A 90 -16.30 -9.81 -6.13
CA HIS A 90 -15.74 -9.56 -7.47
C HIS A 90 -14.99 -8.22 -7.56
N LEU A 91 -14.56 -7.68 -6.42
CA LEU A 91 -13.92 -6.37 -6.34
C LEU A 91 -12.60 -6.29 -7.13
N ASN A 92 -12.63 -5.53 -8.22
CA ASN A 92 -11.45 -5.15 -9.00
C ASN A 92 -10.94 -3.72 -8.68
N THR A 93 -11.60 -3.00 -7.78
CA THR A 93 -11.21 -1.64 -7.37
C THR A 93 -10.42 -1.66 -6.06
N TYR A 94 -9.61 -0.62 -5.84
CA TYR A 94 -8.86 -0.42 -4.61
C TYR A 94 -9.77 0.00 -3.44
N GLY A 95 -10.65 0.98 -3.67
CA GLY A 95 -11.65 1.45 -2.72
C GLY A 95 -13.02 0.85 -2.97
N PHE A 96 -13.84 0.73 -1.91
CA PHE A 96 -15.23 0.25 -2.05
C PHE A 96 -16.21 0.73 -0.96
N ARG A 97 -15.72 1.22 0.18
CA ARG A 97 -16.59 1.55 1.33
C ARG A 97 -17.31 2.90 1.25
N GLY A 98 -16.80 3.85 0.45
CA GLY A 98 -17.35 5.21 0.41
C GLY A 98 -17.13 6.01 1.71
N GLU A 99 -16.07 5.70 2.45
CA GLU A 99 -15.81 6.30 3.78
C GLU A 99 -14.55 7.17 3.85
N ALA A 100 -13.65 7.07 2.86
CA ALA A 100 -12.34 7.71 2.93
C ALA A 100 -12.43 9.24 2.94
N LEU A 101 -13.10 9.83 1.95
CA LEU A 101 -13.26 11.29 1.86
C LEU A 101 -14.12 11.86 3.00
N ALA A 102 -15.16 11.13 3.41
CA ALA A 102 -15.95 11.48 4.59
C ALA A 102 -15.09 11.54 5.85
N SER A 103 -14.24 10.53 6.07
CA SER A 103 -13.33 10.48 7.22
C SER A 103 -12.27 11.59 7.18
N LEU A 104 -11.76 11.91 6.00
CA LEU A 104 -10.84 13.04 5.81
C LEU A 104 -11.53 14.38 6.07
N SER A 105 -12.79 14.53 5.68
CA SER A 105 -13.59 15.75 5.94
C SER A 105 -13.89 15.97 7.43
N TYR A 106 -13.87 14.91 8.25
CA TYR A 106 -13.92 15.04 9.72
C TYR A 106 -12.55 15.30 10.33
N ALA A 107 -11.47 14.83 9.71
CA ALA A 107 -10.12 14.96 10.26
C ALA A 107 -9.44 16.28 9.88
N GLY A 108 -9.83 16.91 8.76
CA GLY A 108 -9.24 18.14 8.26
C GLY A 108 -10.19 18.89 7.32
N HIS A 109 -9.70 19.98 6.74
CA HIS A 109 -10.45 20.76 5.78
C HIS A 109 -10.20 20.23 4.36
N VAL A 110 -11.25 19.68 3.74
CA VAL A 110 -11.14 19.07 2.41
C VAL A 110 -11.64 20.02 1.35
N LYS A 111 -10.88 20.15 0.28
CA LYS A 111 -11.23 20.95 -0.90
C LYS A 111 -11.01 20.12 -2.15
N ILE A 112 -12.04 20.07 -2.99
CA ILE A 112 -12.04 19.29 -4.23
C ILE A 112 -12.25 20.25 -5.39
N ILE A 113 -11.36 20.16 -6.37
CA ILE A 113 -11.50 20.77 -7.69
C ILE A 113 -11.55 19.62 -8.68
N SER A 114 -12.63 19.50 -9.45
CA SER A 114 -12.74 18.41 -10.41
C SER A 114 -13.41 18.83 -11.71
N LYS A 115 -13.01 18.19 -12.80
CA LYS A 115 -13.59 18.38 -14.13
C LYS A 115 -13.70 17.05 -14.86
N ILE A 116 -14.92 16.72 -15.28
CA ILE A 116 -15.16 15.65 -16.25
C ILE A 116 -14.89 16.15 -17.68
N PRO A 117 -14.48 15.28 -18.63
CA PRO A 117 -14.18 15.68 -20.01
C PRO A 117 -15.29 16.48 -20.68
N GLU A 118 -16.54 16.10 -20.47
CA GLU A 118 -17.74 16.69 -21.10
C GLU A 118 -18.15 18.04 -20.49
N SER A 119 -17.65 18.37 -19.30
CA SER A 119 -17.99 19.62 -18.62
C SER A 119 -17.24 20.81 -19.23
N PRO A 120 -17.88 21.98 -19.43
CA PRO A 120 -17.22 23.16 -19.99
C PRO A 120 -16.18 23.77 -19.04
N CYS A 121 -16.32 23.56 -17.72
CA CYS A 121 -15.40 24.07 -16.71
C CYS A 121 -15.23 23.09 -15.55
N ALA A 122 -14.24 23.35 -14.70
CA ALA A 122 -14.08 22.65 -13.44
C ALA A 122 -15.00 23.24 -12.38
N TYR A 123 -15.29 22.45 -11.35
CA TYR A 123 -16.04 22.89 -10.18
C TYR A 123 -15.21 22.71 -8.92
N ILE A 124 -15.33 23.69 -8.02
CA ILE A 124 -14.66 23.70 -6.72
C ILE A 124 -15.69 23.60 -5.60
N CYS A 125 -15.36 22.78 -4.60
CA CYS A 125 -16.17 22.59 -3.41
C CYS A 125 -15.29 22.39 -2.18
N GLU A 126 -15.70 22.93 -1.04
CA GLU A 126 -15.03 22.78 0.25
C GLU A 126 -15.96 22.07 1.23
N TYR A 127 -15.39 21.16 2.02
CA TYR A 127 -16.13 20.24 2.88
C TYR A 127 -15.62 20.32 4.31
N GLU A 128 -16.57 20.20 5.24
CA GLU A 128 -16.34 20.17 6.68
C GLU A 128 -17.41 19.28 7.32
N ASP A 129 -16.98 18.27 8.09
CA ASP A 129 -17.87 17.29 8.72
C ASP A 129 -18.89 16.67 7.72
N GLU A 130 -18.39 16.15 6.58
CA GLU A 130 -19.12 15.53 5.44
C GLU A 130 -19.97 16.48 4.58
N LYS A 131 -20.24 17.68 5.08
CA LYS A 131 -21.12 18.64 4.41
C LYS A 131 -20.30 19.64 3.62
N ILE A 132 -20.89 20.12 2.53
CA ILE A 132 -20.39 21.32 1.86
C ILE A 132 -20.45 22.45 2.88
N ARG A 133 -19.34 23.16 3.05
CA ARG A 133 -19.25 24.26 4.02
C ARG A 133 -20.33 25.30 3.66
N PRO A 134 -21.16 25.78 4.63
CA PRO A 134 -22.30 26.65 4.32
C PRO A 134 -21.94 27.94 3.59
N SER A 135 -20.71 28.44 3.79
CA SER A 135 -20.18 29.64 3.13
C SER A 135 -19.67 29.39 1.71
N THR A 136 -19.58 28.14 1.26
CA THR A 136 -19.08 27.77 -0.06
C THR A 136 -20.16 27.00 -0.83
N SER A 137 -20.81 27.68 -1.79
CA SER A 137 -21.54 26.97 -2.84
C SER A 137 -20.57 26.30 -3.81
N ILE A 138 -21.05 25.32 -4.57
CA ILE A 138 -20.31 24.75 -5.70
C ILE A 138 -20.08 25.89 -6.72
N LYS A 139 -18.81 26.25 -6.94
CA LYS A 139 -18.44 27.36 -7.83
C LYS A 139 -17.74 26.83 -9.09
N PRO A 140 -18.00 27.43 -10.26
CA PRO A 140 -17.18 27.16 -11.44
C PRO A 140 -15.77 27.74 -11.24
N CYS A 141 -14.74 27.04 -11.71
CA CYS A 141 -13.37 27.50 -11.71
C CYS A 141 -12.61 27.01 -12.95
N ALA A 142 -11.42 27.57 -13.18
CA ALA A 142 -10.50 27.02 -14.15
C ALA A 142 -9.93 25.69 -13.64
N GLY A 143 -9.75 24.72 -14.53
CA GLY A 143 -9.17 23.42 -14.21
C GLY A 143 -9.10 22.53 -15.44
N THR A 144 -8.16 21.58 -15.41
CA THR A 144 -8.02 20.52 -16.43
C THR A 144 -8.90 19.33 -16.06
N ASN A 145 -9.09 18.40 -16.99
CA ASN A 145 -9.74 17.12 -16.71
C ASN A 145 -9.01 16.38 -15.56
N GLY A 146 -9.78 15.64 -14.76
CA GLY A 146 -9.29 14.94 -13.57
C GLY A 146 -9.70 15.64 -12.28
N THR A 147 -9.02 15.29 -11.19
CA THR A 147 -9.36 15.74 -9.84
C THR A 147 -8.15 16.27 -9.10
N LEU A 148 -8.33 17.36 -8.35
CA LEU A 148 -7.39 17.88 -7.37
C LEU A 148 -8.08 17.87 -6.01
N ILE A 149 -7.51 17.10 -5.08
CA ILE A 149 -7.96 17.01 -3.69
C ILE A 149 -6.89 17.65 -2.82
N ILE A 150 -7.30 18.65 -2.04
CA ILE A 150 -6.46 19.37 -1.09
C ILE A 150 -7.03 19.11 0.30
N ILE A 151 -6.17 18.68 1.22
CA ILE A 151 -6.51 18.46 2.62
C ILE A 151 -5.62 19.34 3.46
N GLU A 152 -6.21 20.28 4.18
CA GLU A 152 -5.50 21.21 5.06
C GLU A 152 -5.75 20.89 6.54
N ASP A 153 -4.71 21.14 7.35
CA ASP A 153 -4.77 21.06 8.81
C ASP A 153 -5.31 19.71 9.34
N LEU A 154 -4.65 18.63 8.93
CA LEU A 154 -5.04 17.27 9.34
C LEU A 154 -4.90 17.12 10.87
N PHE A 155 -5.97 16.64 11.49
CA PHE A 155 -6.16 16.49 12.93
C PHE A 155 -6.26 17.80 13.73
N TYR A 156 -6.62 18.93 13.09
CA TYR A 156 -6.81 20.22 13.78
C TYR A 156 -7.76 20.13 14.98
N ASN A 157 -8.80 19.30 14.87
CA ASN A 157 -9.83 19.11 15.89
C ASN A 157 -9.49 18.02 16.92
N ASN A 158 -8.32 17.37 16.82
CA ASN A 158 -7.85 16.35 17.77
C ASN A 158 -6.40 16.64 18.21
N PRO A 159 -6.21 17.56 19.18
CA PRO A 159 -4.86 18.02 19.58
C PRO A 159 -4.03 16.92 20.24
N ILE A 160 -4.65 15.93 20.90
CA ILE A 160 -3.95 14.79 21.49
C ILE A 160 -3.35 13.94 20.37
N ARG A 161 -4.15 13.60 19.35
CA ARG A 161 -3.67 12.84 18.19
C ARG A 161 -2.57 13.59 17.45
N LEU A 162 -2.71 14.90 17.25
CA LEU A 162 -1.68 15.73 16.63
C LEU A 162 -0.35 15.68 17.42
N LYS A 163 -0.39 15.75 18.76
CA LYS A 163 0.80 15.63 19.63
C LYS A 163 1.43 14.23 19.63
N MET A 164 0.66 13.19 19.32
CA MET A 164 1.17 11.82 19.19
C MET A 164 1.82 11.54 17.83
N MET A 165 1.68 12.45 16.86
CA MET A 165 2.34 12.32 15.56
C MET A 165 3.85 12.43 15.72
N LYS A 166 4.56 11.73 14.85
CA LYS A 166 6.01 11.84 14.79
C LYS A 166 6.45 13.17 14.19
N SER A 167 7.76 13.39 14.11
CA SER A 167 8.31 14.53 13.39
C SER A 167 7.78 14.58 11.94
N ALA A 168 7.58 15.79 11.41
CA ALA A 168 7.13 15.98 10.03
C ALA A 168 8.02 15.25 9.00
N SER A 169 9.32 15.14 9.28
CA SER A 169 10.27 14.42 8.43
C SER A 169 10.03 12.90 8.44
N GLU A 170 9.73 12.32 9.61
CA GLU A 170 9.42 10.89 9.72
C GLU A 170 8.08 10.54 9.05
N GLU A 171 7.05 11.36 9.23
CA GLU A 171 5.76 11.16 8.56
C GLU A 171 5.89 11.30 7.05
N TYR A 172 6.66 12.28 6.56
CA TYR A 172 6.96 12.39 5.14
C TYR A 172 7.72 11.17 4.61
N THR A 173 8.69 10.64 5.35
CA THR A 173 9.44 9.44 4.93
C THR A 173 8.51 8.23 4.76
N ARG A 174 7.49 8.09 5.63
CA ARG A 174 6.46 7.06 5.49
C ARG A 174 5.57 7.28 4.27
N MET A 175 5.28 8.53 3.93
CA MET A 175 4.51 8.89 2.73
C MET A 175 5.29 8.55 1.47
N VAL A 176 6.59 8.88 1.43
CA VAL A 176 7.51 8.50 0.35
C VAL A 176 7.50 6.98 0.16
N ASP A 177 7.73 6.20 1.22
CA ASP A 177 7.73 4.74 1.15
C ASP A 177 6.41 4.17 0.62
N CYS A 178 5.27 4.72 1.04
CA CYS A 178 3.95 4.32 0.53
C CYS A 178 3.80 4.60 -0.97
N VAL A 179 4.13 5.81 -1.42
CA VAL A 179 4.02 6.20 -2.83
C VAL A 179 4.99 5.40 -3.70
N MET A 180 6.22 5.17 -3.23
CA MET A 180 7.20 4.32 -3.92
C MET A 180 6.65 2.91 -4.14
N LYS A 181 6.07 2.29 -3.11
CA LYS A 181 5.44 0.96 -3.20
C LYS A 181 4.33 0.94 -4.24
N MET A 182 3.41 1.91 -4.19
CA MET A 182 2.29 1.99 -5.14
C MET A 182 2.77 2.21 -6.59
N ALA A 183 3.81 3.02 -6.77
CA ALA A 183 4.42 3.28 -8.08
C ALA A 183 5.14 2.05 -8.68
N LEU A 184 5.64 1.13 -7.85
CA LEU A 184 6.25 -0.11 -8.36
C LEU A 184 5.26 -0.99 -9.12
N ARG A 185 4.04 -1.18 -8.57
CA ARG A 185 3.03 -2.07 -9.18
C ARG A 185 2.32 -1.43 -10.37
N ASN A 186 2.11 -0.11 -10.32
CA ASN A 186 1.36 0.66 -11.29
C ASN A 186 2.29 1.32 -12.33
N THR A 187 2.97 0.50 -13.13
CA THR A 187 4.01 0.98 -14.06
C THR A 187 3.49 1.87 -15.19
N HIS A 188 2.19 1.76 -15.50
CA HIS A 188 1.47 2.54 -16.50
C HIS A 188 1.03 3.94 -16.01
N VAL A 189 1.33 4.27 -14.74
CA VAL A 189 0.98 5.55 -14.12
C VAL A 189 2.26 6.30 -13.72
N SER A 190 2.31 7.58 -14.05
CA SER A 190 3.38 8.48 -13.63
C SER A 190 3.09 9.02 -12.25
N PHE A 191 3.95 8.73 -11.29
CA PHE A 191 3.90 9.27 -9.94
C PHE A 191 4.91 10.39 -9.78
N SER A 192 4.51 11.46 -9.10
CA SER A 192 5.40 12.51 -8.60
C SER A 192 5.04 12.85 -7.16
N LEU A 193 6.01 12.80 -6.23
CA LEU A 193 5.86 13.27 -4.85
C LEU A 193 6.95 14.29 -4.54
N LYS A 194 6.57 15.47 -4.06
CA LYS A 194 7.51 16.51 -3.63
C LYS A 194 7.12 17.15 -2.30
N ARG A 195 8.13 17.57 -1.53
CA ARG A 195 7.98 18.43 -0.36
C ARG A 195 7.69 19.86 -0.79
N ASP A 196 7.07 20.62 0.11
CA ASP A 196 6.99 22.07 -0.03
C ASP A 196 8.38 22.69 -0.24
N GLN A 197 8.46 23.69 -1.12
CA GLN A 197 9.69 24.43 -1.46
C GLN A 197 10.81 23.62 -2.16
N GLN A 198 10.64 22.32 -2.36
CA GLN A 198 11.61 21.51 -3.09
C GLN A 198 11.32 21.57 -4.60
N ILE A 199 12.37 21.79 -5.40
CA ILE A 199 12.26 21.89 -6.87
C ILE A 199 12.08 20.49 -7.46
N GLU A 200 12.96 19.57 -7.10
CA GLU A 200 12.95 18.20 -7.61
C GLU A 200 12.09 17.28 -6.73
N PRO A 201 11.27 16.40 -7.33
CA PRO A 201 10.48 15.43 -6.59
C PRO A 201 11.36 14.35 -5.94
N ASP A 202 10.99 13.91 -4.75
CA ASP A 202 11.64 12.79 -4.05
C ASP A 202 11.22 11.43 -4.65
N VAL A 203 10.03 11.36 -5.24
CA VAL A 203 9.55 10.19 -5.98
C VAL A 203 9.14 10.66 -7.37
N HIS A 204 9.70 10.03 -8.40
CA HIS A 204 9.31 10.27 -9.78
C HIS A 204 9.32 8.98 -10.58
N THR A 205 8.27 8.72 -11.37
CA THR A 205 8.17 7.61 -12.32
C THR A 205 7.58 8.08 -13.63
N ASN A 206 7.93 7.40 -14.74
CA ASN A 206 7.62 7.88 -16.08
C ASN A 206 6.20 7.52 -16.56
N GLY A 207 5.58 6.45 -16.04
CA GLY A 207 4.22 6.06 -16.40
C GLY A 207 4.01 5.66 -17.85
N LYS A 208 5.01 5.10 -18.55
CA LYS A 208 4.85 4.65 -19.94
C LYS A 208 4.32 3.21 -19.98
N GLU A 209 3.53 2.85 -20.98
CA GLU A 209 3.03 1.48 -21.14
C GLU A 209 4.16 0.43 -21.21
N THR A 210 5.32 0.81 -21.76
CA THR A 210 6.50 -0.06 -21.85
C THR A 210 7.30 -0.16 -20.55
N THR A 211 6.93 0.60 -19.51
CA THR A 211 7.68 0.64 -18.26
C THR A 211 7.49 -0.66 -17.49
N THR A 212 8.62 -1.31 -17.15
CA THR A 212 8.62 -2.55 -16.37
C THR A 212 8.82 -2.27 -14.88
N ILE A 213 8.43 -3.23 -14.04
CA ILE A 213 8.64 -3.15 -12.59
C ILE A 213 10.13 -2.93 -12.28
N LEU A 214 11.02 -3.63 -12.99
CA LEU A 214 12.48 -3.48 -12.86
C LEU A 214 12.97 -2.04 -13.15
N GLN A 215 12.39 -1.36 -14.14
CA GLN A 215 12.74 0.03 -14.44
C GLN A 215 12.30 0.97 -13.31
N ASN A 216 11.09 0.80 -12.77
CA ASN A 216 10.64 1.56 -11.60
C ASN A 216 11.49 1.25 -10.36
N MET A 217 11.85 -0.02 -10.14
CA MET A 217 12.78 -0.41 -9.06
C MET A 217 14.14 0.28 -9.18
N LYS A 218 14.69 0.36 -10.39
CA LYS A 218 15.95 1.05 -10.67
C LYS A 218 15.86 2.55 -10.37
N MET A 219 14.75 3.19 -10.76
CA MET A 219 14.53 4.63 -10.54
C MET A 219 14.31 4.96 -9.05
N LEU A 220 13.57 4.12 -8.34
CA LEU A 220 13.15 4.39 -6.96
C LEU A 220 14.16 3.93 -5.91
N TYR A 221 14.77 2.76 -6.08
CA TYR A 221 15.68 2.15 -5.10
C TYR A 221 17.15 2.13 -5.55
N GLY A 222 17.42 2.57 -6.78
CA GLY A 222 18.77 2.68 -7.33
C GLY A 222 19.24 1.48 -8.14
N ALA A 223 20.26 1.69 -8.97
CA ALA A 223 20.74 0.69 -9.91
C ALA A 223 21.49 -0.48 -9.25
N ASP A 224 22.13 -0.26 -8.11
CA ASP A 224 22.92 -1.31 -7.44
C ASP A 224 22.04 -2.43 -6.90
N MET A 225 20.86 -2.10 -6.38
CA MET A 225 19.87 -3.09 -5.96
C MET A 225 19.44 -4.01 -7.12
N VAL A 226 19.21 -3.44 -8.30
CA VAL A 226 18.71 -4.17 -9.47
C VAL A 226 19.76 -5.13 -10.04
N LYS A 227 21.06 -4.83 -9.90
CA LYS A 227 22.15 -5.72 -10.35
C LYS A 227 22.15 -7.07 -9.64
N ASP A 228 21.81 -7.06 -8.34
CA ASP A 228 21.79 -8.25 -7.47
C ASP A 228 20.38 -8.86 -7.34
N MET A 229 19.45 -8.47 -8.21
CA MET A 229 18.05 -8.90 -8.14
C MET A 229 17.81 -10.18 -8.93
N TYR A 230 17.11 -11.12 -8.30
CA TYR A 230 16.58 -12.32 -8.93
C TYR A 230 15.08 -12.14 -9.18
N GLU A 231 14.62 -12.73 -10.28
CA GLU A 231 13.22 -12.77 -10.68
C GLU A 231 12.76 -14.24 -10.78
N THR A 232 11.56 -14.52 -10.31
CA THR A 232 10.91 -15.81 -10.51
C THR A 232 9.40 -15.68 -10.53
N ILE A 233 8.75 -16.62 -11.20
CA ILE A 233 7.31 -16.79 -11.19
C ILE A 233 7.01 -18.12 -10.52
N ILE A 234 6.29 -18.07 -9.42
CA ILE A 234 5.83 -19.24 -8.67
C ILE A 234 4.39 -19.46 -9.08
N ASN A 235 4.10 -20.64 -9.62
CA ASN A 235 2.75 -21.03 -10.01
C ASN A 235 2.39 -22.36 -9.35
N THR A 236 1.16 -22.47 -8.86
CA THR A 236 0.63 -23.62 -8.14
C THR A 236 -0.77 -24.01 -8.64
N ASP A 237 -0.98 -23.99 -9.96
CA ASP A 237 -2.26 -24.33 -10.59
C ASP A 237 -2.79 -25.74 -10.25
N ASP A 238 -1.88 -26.66 -9.90
CA ASP A 238 -2.18 -28.06 -9.58
C ASP A 238 -2.51 -28.31 -8.10
N THR A 239 -2.46 -27.28 -7.25
CA THR A 239 -2.76 -27.41 -5.81
C THR A 239 -4.18 -26.91 -5.50
N PRO A 240 -4.78 -27.29 -4.36
CA PRO A 240 -6.05 -26.72 -3.91
C PRO A 240 -5.96 -25.22 -3.58
N TYR A 241 -4.75 -24.66 -3.46
CA TYR A 241 -4.49 -23.26 -3.13
C TYR A 241 -3.87 -22.51 -4.32
N LYS A 242 -4.55 -22.51 -5.46
CA LYS A 242 -4.05 -21.93 -6.72
C LYS A 242 -3.66 -20.46 -6.56
N PHE A 243 -2.38 -20.17 -6.74
CA PHE A 243 -1.87 -18.80 -6.83
C PHE A 243 -0.73 -18.69 -7.84
N GLN A 244 -0.61 -17.50 -8.40
CA GLN A 244 0.57 -17.06 -9.15
C GLN A 244 1.26 -15.94 -8.36
N CYS A 245 2.58 -16.04 -8.18
CA CYS A 245 3.37 -15.02 -7.53
C CYS A 245 4.55 -14.62 -8.42
N LYS A 246 4.60 -13.34 -8.82
CA LYS A 246 5.80 -12.74 -9.40
C LYS A 246 6.66 -12.22 -8.26
N ALA A 247 7.86 -12.77 -8.11
CA ALA A 247 8.77 -12.42 -7.04
C ALA A 247 10.05 -11.80 -7.58
N TYR A 248 10.42 -10.65 -7.03
CA TYR A 248 11.71 -9.99 -7.22
C TYR A 248 12.41 -9.88 -5.87
N PHE A 249 13.60 -10.43 -5.73
CA PHE A 249 14.32 -10.42 -4.46
C PHE A 249 15.82 -10.37 -4.65
N THR A 250 16.52 -9.76 -3.71
CA THR A 250 17.98 -9.65 -3.77
C THR A 250 18.67 -10.91 -3.27
N GLY A 251 19.84 -11.21 -3.84
CA GLY A 251 20.70 -12.27 -3.32
C GLY A 251 21.33 -11.97 -1.95
N THR A 252 22.24 -12.86 -1.53
CA THR A 252 22.98 -12.75 -0.26
C THR A 252 24.18 -11.79 -0.33
N GLN A 253 24.43 -11.15 -1.47
CA GLN A 253 25.54 -10.21 -1.65
C GLN A 253 25.11 -8.76 -1.44
N TYR A 254 23.86 -8.44 -1.76
CA TYR A 254 23.29 -7.12 -1.56
C TYR A 254 22.82 -6.96 -0.11
N SER A 255 23.13 -5.82 0.49
CA SER A 255 22.47 -5.38 1.71
C SER A 255 21.93 -3.98 1.49
N CYS A 256 20.64 -3.79 1.77
CA CYS A 256 20.02 -2.49 1.73
C CYS A 256 20.67 -1.60 2.79
N SER A 257 21.47 -0.63 2.35
CA SER A 257 21.89 0.49 3.20
C SER A 257 20.77 1.52 3.18
N SER A 258 19.67 1.23 3.88
CA SER A 258 18.59 2.22 4.01
C SER A 258 19.08 3.38 4.86
N LYS A 259 19.13 4.58 4.26
CA LYS A 259 19.56 5.83 4.91
C LYS A 259 18.76 6.20 6.18
N ASN A 260 17.62 5.54 6.43
CA ASN A 260 16.69 5.87 7.51
C ASN A 260 16.35 4.72 8.47
N SER A 261 16.93 3.52 8.30
CA SER A 261 16.76 2.44 9.27
C SER A 261 17.85 1.40 9.07
N SER A 262 18.80 1.38 10.00
CA SER A 262 19.79 0.31 10.10
C SER A 262 19.10 -1.05 10.19
N ASN A 263 19.45 -1.95 9.29
CA ASN A 263 19.19 -3.40 9.37
C ASN A 263 17.75 -3.90 9.17
N SER A 264 16.83 -3.12 8.58
CA SER A 264 15.49 -3.63 8.28
C SER A 264 15.30 -4.01 6.81
N MET A 265 14.90 -5.26 6.59
CA MET A 265 14.47 -5.79 5.30
C MET A 265 13.37 -4.92 4.66
N THR A 266 13.55 -4.56 3.40
CA THR A 266 12.48 -3.96 2.60
C THR A 266 11.59 -5.08 2.08
N PHE A 267 10.35 -5.11 2.55
CA PHE A 267 9.35 -6.10 2.16
C PHE A 267 8.13 -5.41 1.57
N ILE A 268 7.77 -5.81 0.35
CA ILE A 268 6.65 -5.25 -0.40
C ILE A 268 5.82 -6.44 -0.90
N LEU A 269 4.55 -6.46 -0.52
CA LEU A 269 3.62 -7.50 -0.93
C LEU A 269 2.38 -6.85 -1.54
N PHE A 270 2.07 -7.25 -2.75
CA PHE A 270 0.82 -6.98 -3.40
C PHE A 270 -0.01 -8.27 -3.48
N ILE A 271 -1.30 -8.19 -3.18
CA ILE A 271 -2.25 -9.27 -3.39
C ILE A 271 -3.40 -8.70 -4.23
N ASN A 272 -3.62 -9.25 -5.43
CA ASN A 272 -4.60 -8.77 -6.39
C ASN A 272 -4.50 -7.24 -6.60
N GLY A 273 -3.28 -6.74 -6.73
CA GLY A 273 -2.99 -5.32 -6.94
C GLY A 273 -3.01 -4.43 -5.69
N ARG A 274 -3.49 -4.91 -4.54
CA ARG A 274 -3.54 -4.14 -3.27
C ARG A 274 -2.27 -4.30 -2.46
N LEU A 275 -1.78 -3.21 -1.86
CA LEU A 275 -0.62 -3.24 -0.96
C LEU A 275 -1.03 -3.82 0.41
N VAL A 276 -0.45 -4.95 0.79
CA VAL A 276 -0.79 -5.70 2.00
C VAL A 276 0.43 -5.88 2.90
N ASP A 277 0.23 -5.74 4.20
CA ASP A 277 1.20 -6.13 5.22
C ASP A 277 0.89 -7.54 5.72
N CYS A 278 1.83 -8.47 5.50
CA CYS A 278 1.71 -9.85 5.97
C CYS A 278 2.90 -10.18 6.87
N GLN A 279 2.69 -10.00 8.18
CA GLN A 279 3.73 -10.24 9.19
C GLN A 279 4.25 -11.68 9.22
N PRO A 280 3.41 -12.74 9.10
CA PRO A 280 3.90 -14.12 9.02
C PRO A 280 4.86 -14.34 7.85
N LEU A 281 4.47 -13.94 6.63
CA LEU A 281 5.31 -14.10 5.43
C LEU A 281 6.62 -13.31 5.54
N LYS A 282 6.55 -12.06 6.02
CA LYS A 282 7.73 -11.22 6.25
C LYS A 282 8.70 -11.90 7.22
N LYS A 283 8.22 -12.41 8.35
CA LYS A 283 9.05 -13.11 9.35
C LYS A 283 9.67 -14.39 8.79
N SER A 284 8.90 -15.20 8.04
CA SER A 284 9.42 -16.43 7.45
C SER A 284 10.55 -16.17 6.45
N ILE A 285 10.42 -15.12 5.62
CA ILE A 285 11.48 -14.72 4.69
C ILE A 285 12.70 -14.17 5.45
N GLN A 286 12.49 -13.36 6.48
CA GLN A 286 13.59 -12.88 7.34
C GLN A 286 14.38 -14.03 7.98
N GLN A 287 13.66 -15.04 8.50
CA GLN A 287 14.27 -16.24 9.08
C GLN A 287 15.07 -17.04 8.05
N MET A 288 14.52 -17.22 6.85
CA MET A 288 15.22 -17.88 5.74
C MET A 288 16.54 -17.16 5.40
N TYR A 289 16.52 -15.83 5.24
CA TYR A 289 17.75 -15.06 4.99
C TYR A 289 18.75 -15.14 6.16
N ALA A 290 18.27 -15.13 7.40
CA ALA A 290 19.13 -15.24 8.59
C ALA A 290 19.88 -16.58 8.67
N VAL A 291 19.29 -17.66 8.14
CA VAL A 291 19.94 -18.97 8.05
C VAL A 291 20.97 -19.01 6.91
N LEU A 292 20.65 -18.37 5.77
CA LEU A 292 21.50 -18.40 4.58
C LEU A 292 22.72 -17.47 4.66
N VAL A 293 22.70 -16.47 5.54
CA VAL A 293 23.72 -15.42 5.59
C VAL A 293 24.31 -15.29 7.00
N ASN A 294 25.62 -15.47 7.13
CA ASN A 294 26.36 -15.31 8.39
C ASN A 294 26.52 -13.84 8.85
N LYS A 295 26.06 -12.87 8.06
CA LYS A 295 26.13 -11.43 8.33
C LYS A 295 24.71 -10.86 8.38
N GLN A 296 24.51 -9.80 9.17
CA GLN A 296 23.24 -9.05 9.14
C GLN A 296 23.11 -8.33 7.80
N ILE A 297 22.35 -8.94 6.89
CA ILE A 297 21.98 -8.37 5.60
C ILE A 297 20.53 -7.94 5.64
N SER A 298 20.23 -6.79 5.03
CA SER A 298 18.86 -6.31 4.82
C SER A 298 18.43 -6.59 3.39
N PRO A 299 17.73 -7.70 3.11
CA PRO A 299 17.30 -8.01 1.76
C PRO A 299 16.20 -7.05 1.30
N PHE A 300 16.07 -6.91 -0.02
CA PHE A 300 14.91 -6.33 -0.67
C PHE A 300 14.07 -7.46 -1.26
N VAL A 301 12.78 -7.47 -0.97
CA VAL A 301 11.83 -8.46 -1.47
C VAL A 301 10.54 -7.77 -1.88
N TYR A 302 10.15 -8.00 -3.13
CA TYR A 302 8.89 -7.61 -3.71
C TYR A 302 8.16 -8.86 -4.20
N LEU A 303 6.89 -8.99 -3.84
CA LEU A 303 6.01 -10.08 -4.24
C LEU A 303 4.71 -9.49 -4.79
N ASP A 304 4.26 -9.96 -5.95
CA ASP A 304 2.96 -9.67 -6.54
C ASP A 304 2.19 -10.98 -6.68
N LEU A 305 1.26 -11.21 -5.75
CA LEU A 305 0.39 -12.37 -5.69
C LEU A 305 -0.90 -12.10 -6.45
N ILE A 306 -1.27 -13.05 -7.30
CA ILE A 306 -2.56 -13.14 -7.99
C ILE A 306 -3.21 -14.44 -7.55
N MET A 307 -4.42 -14.34 -7.02
CA MET A 307 -5.21 -15.48 -6.56
C MET A 307 -6.70 -15.20 -6.71
N ASP A 308 -7.50 -16.24 -6.60
CA ASP A 308 -8.96 -16.13 -6.71
C ASP A 308 -9.53 -15.19 -5.62
N PRO A 309 -10.24 -14.10 -5.99
CA PRO A 309 -10.90 -13.19 -5.05
C PRO A 309 -11.80 -13.89 -4.03
N THR A 310 -12.38 -15.05 -4.35
CA THR A 310 -13.25 -15.81 -3.44
C THR A 310 -12.51 -16.44 -2.27
N THR A 311 -11.19 -16.60 -2.39
CA THR A 311 -10.32 -17.15 -1.34
C THR A 311 -9.75 -16.05 -0.42
N LEU A 312 -10.10 -14.79 -0.69
CA LEU A 312 -9.58 -13.60 -0.03
C LEU A 312 -10.67 -12.88 0.77
N ASP A 313 -10.42 -12.66 2.06
CA ASP A 313 -11.19 -11.73 2.88
C ASP A 313 -10.45 -10.39 2.96
N VAL A 314 -10.95 -9.43 2.19
CA VAL A 314 -10.43 -8.06 2.16
C VAL A 314 -11.12 -7.12 3.16
N ASN A 315 -12.15 -7.58 3.86
CA ASN A 315 -13.00 -6.73 4.72
C ASN A 315 -12.58 -6.74 6.19
N ILE A 316 -11.30 -6.94 6.48
CA ILE A 316 -10.83 -7.20 7.86
C ILE A 316 -10.49 -5.91 8.60
N HIS A 317 -9.76 -5.00 7.96
CA HIS A 317 -9.25 -3.79 8.60
C HIS A 317 -9.72 -2.53 7.87
N PRO A 318 -10.16 -1.47 8.59
CA PRO A 318 -10.59 -0.21 7.98
C PRO A 318 -9.60 0.41 7.00
N SER A 319 -8.29 0.30 7.27
CA SER A 319 -7.23 0.86 6.42
C SER A 319 -6.81 -0.01 5.23
N LYS A 320 -7.49 -1.15 5.00
CA LYS A 320 -7.20 -2.12 3.93
C LYS A 320 -5.72 -2.55 3.82
N ASN A 321 -5.00 -2.56 4.93
CA ASN A 321 -3.58 -2.95 4.97
C ASN A 321 -3.39 -4.43 5.26
N GLU A 322 -4.43 -5.11 5.75
CA GLU A 322 -4.38 -6.52 6.10
C GLU A 322 -5.43 -7.27 5.30
N VAL A 323 -5.04 -8.44 4.81
CA VAL A 323 -5.91 -9.35 4.07
C VAL A 323 -5.65 -10.75 4.63
N ARG A 324 -6.72 -11.51 4.86
CA ARG A 324 -6.60 -12.95 5.16
C ARG A 324 -7.01 -13.70 3.92
N PHE A 325 -6.32 -14.79 3.70
CA PHE A 325 -6.59 -15.68 2.58
C PHE A 325 -6.58 -17.12 3.08
N LEU A 326 -7.39 -17.95 2.43
CA LEU A 326 -7.42 -19.38 2.70
C LEU A 326 -6.06 -20.00 2.40
N HIS A 327 -5.69 -21.03 3.16
CA HIS A 327 -4.42 -21.76 3.00
C HIS A 327 -3.16 -20.88 3.14
N ALA A 328 -3.21 -19.85 3.98
CA ALA A 328 -2.11 -18.90 4.13
C ALA A 328 -0.77 -19.57 4.46
N ASP A 329 -0.77 -20.56 5.36
CA ASP A 329 0.45 -21.27 5.77
C ASP A 329 1.08 -22.03 4.59
N GLN A 330 0.28 -22.74 3.79
CA GLN A 330 0.77 -23.50 2.63
C GLN A 330 1.37 -22.57 1.57
N ILE A 331 0.71 -21.44 1.31
CA ILE A 331 1.16 -20.44 0.34
C ILE A 331 2.49 -19.81 0.80
N ILE A 332 2.58 -19.44 2.08
CA ILE A 332 3.80 -18.90 2.68
C ILE A 332 4.97 -19.89 2.52
N VAL A 333 4.76 -21.16 2.89
CA VAL A 333 5.78 -22.20 2.76
C VAL A 333 6.22 -22.36 1.30
N SER A 334 5.28 -22.41 0.36
CA SER A 334 5.59 -22.54 -1.07
C SER A 334 6.43 -21.37 -1.60
N ILE A 335 6.11 -20.14 -1.18
CA ILE A 335 6.85 -18.93 -1.58
C ILE A 335 8.27 -18.95 -1.02
N VAL A 336 8.41 -19.21 0.29
CA VAL A 336 9.71 -19.22 0.97
C VAL A 336 10.61 -20.30 0.38
N GLN A 337 10.11 -21.51 0.18
CA GLN A 337 10.89 -22.62 -0.42
C GLN A 337 11.31 -22.32 -1.86
N ALA A 338 10.47 -21.66 -2.66
CA ALA A 338 10.83 -21.27 -4.02
C ALA A 338 11.96 -20.24 -4.04
N ILE A 339 11.89 -19.21 -3.18
CA ILE A 339 12.93 -18.19 -3.04
C ILE A 339 14.24 -18.83 -2.54
N GLU A 340 14.16 -19.65 -1.49
CA GLU A 340 15.31 -20.35 -0.91
C GLU A 340 16.06 -21.18 -1.95
N ARG A 341 15.34 -22.01 -2.72
CA ARG A 341 15.93 -22.85 -3.77
C ARG A 341 16.72 -22.04 -4.79
N ILE A 342 16.22 -20.88 -5.20
CA ILE A 342 16.90 -20.03 -6.18
C ILE A 342 18.15 -19.40 -5.58
N ILE A 343 18.05 -18.90 -4.35
CA ILE A 343 19.21 -18.31 -3.65
C ILE A 343 20.31 -19.37 -3.49
N VAL A 344 19.98 -20.56 -2.99
CA VAL A 344 20.94 -21.67 -2.80
C VAL A 344 21.55 -22.10 -4.14
N ALA A 345 20.74 -22.28 -5.19
CA ALA A 345 21.23 -22.69 -6.51
C ALA A 345 22.18 -21.65 -7.14
N LYS A 346 21.93 -20.36 -6.92
CA LYS A 346 22.79 -19.27 -7.43
C LYS A 346 24.05 -19.11 -6.59
N SER A 347 23.96 -19.25 -5.27
CA SER A 347 25.12 -19.24 -4.37
C SER A 347 26.06 -20.41 -4.67
N ALA A 348 25.54 -21.63 -4.90
CA ALA A 348 26.34 -22.79 -5.24
C ALA A 348 27.12 -22.64 -6.55
N LYS A 349 26.55 -21.93 -7.54
CA LYS A 349 27.25 -21.58 -8.80
C LYS A 349 28.38 -20.56 -8.60
N GLN A 350 28.35 -19.80 -7.50
CA GLN A 350 29.41 -18.86 -7.12
C GLN A 350 30.49 -19.53 -6.24
N THR A 351 30.21 -20.70 -5.64
CA THR A 351 31.11 -21.43 -4.73
C THR A 351 31.80 -22.67 -5.35
N THR A 352 32.01 -22.70 -6.67
CA THR A 352 32.95 -23.66 -7.29
C THR A 352 34.41 -23.29 -7.01
N THR A 353 34.74 -23.16 -5.73
CA THR A 353 36.04 -23.46 -5.14
C THR A 353 35.79 -23.78 -3.66
N THR A 354 35.71 -25.08 -3.35
CA THR A 354 35.86 -25.68 -2.02
C THR A 354 34.68 -25.52 -1.04
N THR A 355 33.75 -26.49 -1.03
CA THR A 355 33.16 -27.21 0.13
C THR A 355 31.72 -27.66 -0.16
N GLN A 356 31.60 -28.81 -0.85
CA GLN A 356 30.32 -29.40 -1.25
C GLN A 356 29.66 -30.30 -0.18
N LEU A 357 30.32 -30.56 0.95
CA LEU A 357 29.91 -31.63 1.87
C LEU A 357 29.14 -31.19 3.13
N THR A 358 29.15 -29.92 3.52
CA THR A 358 28.45 -29.43 4.72
C THR A 358 27.01 -28.97 4.46
N PHE A 359 26.69 -28.55 3.23
CA PHE A 359 25.39 -27.95 2.91
C PHE A 359 24.23 -28.97 2.80
N HIS A 360 24.51 -30.19 2.37
CA HIS A 360 23.46 -31.20 2.16
C HIS A 360 22.90 -31.76 3.49
N MET A 361 23.72 -31.80 4.56
CA MET A 361 23.27 -32.25 5.88
C MET A 361 22.36 -31.24 6.60
N VAL A 362 22.52 -29.94 6.36
CA VAL A 362 21.70 -28.90 7.01
C VAL A 362 20.27 -28.86 6.45
N CYS A 363 20.11 -29.06 5.14
CA CYS A 363 18.78 -29.16 4.50
C CYS A 363 17.94 -30.33 5.02
N LEU A 364 18.56 -31.50 5.25
CA LEU A 364 17.86 -32.66 5.83
C LEU A 364 17.48 -32.43 7.30
N PHE A 365 18.31 -31.73 8.07
CA PHE A 365 18.05 -31.50 9.50
C PHE A 365 16.87 -30.54 9.73
N ILE A 366 16.72 -29.52 8.88
CA ILE A 366 15.60 -28.56 8.97
C ILE A 366 14.28 -29.20 8.54
N HIS A 367 14.29 -30.05 7.50
CA HIS A 367 13.10 -30.83 7.13
C HIS A 367 12.65 -31.76 8.26
N LEU A 368 13.58 -32.38 9.00
CA LEU A 368 13.26 -33.27 10.11
C LEU A 368 12.71 -32.50 11.32
N VAL A 369 13.33 -31.38 11.70
CA VAL A 369 12.91 -30.57 12.87
C VAL A 369 11.53 -29.92 12.64
N PHE A 370 11.21 -29.52 11.40
CA PHE A 370 9.90 -28.95 11.09
C PHE A 370 8.79 -30.01 11.07
N PHE A 371 9.07 -31.22 10.56
CA PHE A 371 8.12 -32.35 10.61
C PHE A 371 7.88 -32.87 12.04
N LEU A 372 8.92 -32.88 12.89
CA LEU A 372 8.79 -33.29 14.29
C LEU A 372 7.95 -32.29 15.11
N ASN A 373 8.09 -30.98 14.85
CA ASN A 373 7.26 -29.98 15.53
C ASN A 373 5.78 -30.01 15.10
N GLN A 374 5.46 -30.41 13.86
CA GLN A 374 4.05 -30.60 13.46
C GLN A 374 3.39 -31.85 14.07
N ARG A 375 4.17 -32.92 14.36
CA ARG A 375 3.62 -34.11 15.03
C ARG A 375 3.33 -33.93 16.52
N ILE A 376 4.02 -33.00 17.20
CA ILE A 376 3.80 -32.74 18.63
C ILE A 376 2.52 -31.92 18.86
N CYS A 377 2.10 -31.07 17.91
CA CYS A 377 0.87 -30.28 18.01
C CYS A 377 -0.42 -31.05 17.66
N TYR A 378 -0.33 -32.29 17.14
CA TYR A 378 -1.50 -33.11 16.81
C TYR A 378 -1.82 -34.19 17.86
N ASN A 379 -1.09 -34.23 18.99
CA ASN A 379 -1.28 -35.20 20.08
C ASN A 379 -1.44 -34.55 21.46
N LEU A 380 -1.96 -33.32 21.53
CA LEU A 380 -2.41 -32.67 22.77
C LEU A 380 -3.78 -32.02 22.59
#